data_AF-A0A7X5JEH4-F1
#
_entry.id   AF-A0A7X5JEH4-F1
#
_cell.length_a   1.000
_cell.length_b   1.000
_cell.length_c   1.000
_cell.angle_alpha   90.00
_cell.angle_beta   90.00
_cell.angle_gamma   90.00
#
_symmetry.space_group_name_H-M   'P 1'
#
loop_
_entity.id
_entity.type
_entity.pdbx_description
1 polymer ?
#
loop_
_entity_poly.entity_id
_entity_poly.type
_entity_poly.pdbx_seq_one_letter_code
_entity_poly.pdbx_strand_id
1 'polypeptide(L)' 'MKKMMQKQLKNLPKDQADKLMAAFEKDPQFFKDIAKQIQKKVKAGANQQNASMQVMMENREKLQELMK' A
#
# COMPACT_ATOMS: atom_id res chain seq x y z
N MET A 1 -7.77 19.01 -10.76
CA MET A 1 -7.22 17.65 -10.50
C MET A 1 -6.25 17.59 -9.31
N LYS A 2 -5.26 18.50 -9.17
CA LYS A 2 -4.32 18.56 -8.02
C LYS A 2 -4.99 18.58 -6.63
N LYS A 3 -6.11 19.30 -6.49
CA LYS A 3 -6.89 19.39 -5.23
C LYS A 3 -7.63 18.10 -4.84
N MET A 4 -7.99 17.26 -5.81
CA MET A 4 -8.70 16.00 -5.55
C MET A 4 -7.72 14.92 -5.05
N MET A 5 -6.53 14.88 -5.65
CA MET A 5 -5.36 14.14 -5.15
C MET A 5 -5.00 14.55 -3.72
N GLN A 6 -4.89 15.85 -3.41
CA GLN A 6 -4.59 16.32 -2.05
C GLN A 6 -5.66 15.92 -1.01
N LYS A 7 -6.94 15.84 -1.37
CA LYS A 7 -8.00 15.39 -0.44
C LYS A 7 -7.91 13.89 -0.14
N GLN A 8 -7.56 13.07 -1.12
CA GLN A 8 -7.38 11.63 -0.93
C GLN A 8 -6.05 11.30 -0.22
N LEU A 9 -5.01 12.10 -0.48
CA LEU A 9 -3.69 12.00 0.15
C LEU A 9 -3.64 12.59 1.57
N LYS A 10 -4.60 13.44 1.98
CA LYS A 10 -4.68 13.96 3.36
C LYS A 10 -4.98 12.88 4.41
N ASN A 11 -5.59 11.77 3.98
CA ASN A 11 -5.91 10.65 4.88
C ASN A 11 -4.82 9.56 4.92
N LEU A 12 -3.77 9.72 4.13
CA LEU A 12 -2.59 8.87 4.20
C LEU A 12 -1.45 9.72 4.80
N PRO A 13 -0.89 9.33 5.96
CA PRO A 13 0.29 9.97 6.49
C PRO A 13 1.37 10.01 5.40
N LYS A 14 1.96 11.18 5.14
CA LYS A 14 3.08 11.33 4.19
C LYS A 14 4.19 10.31 4.46
N ASP A 15 4.47 10.09 5.74
CA ASP A 15 5.35 9.04 6.25
C ASP A 15 5.08 7.64 5.66
N GLN A 16 3.81 7.32 5.43
CA GLN A 16 3.37 6.04 4.90
C GLN A 16 3.54 5.98 3.38
N ALA A 17 3.35 7.11 2.68
CA ALA A 17 3.62 7.23 1.25
C ALA A 17 5.13 7.15 0.94
N ASP A 18 5.96 7.83 1.74
CA ASP A 18 7.41 7.84 1.58
C ASP A 18 8.02 6.45 1.91
N LYS A 19 7.51 5.76 2.93
CA LYS A 19 7.89 4.37 3.24
C LYS A 19 7.48 3.37 2.16
N LEU A 20 6.32 3.58 1.53
CA LEU A 20 5.88 2.77 0.40
C LEU A 20 6.77 3.00 -0.84
N MET A 21 7.24 4.23 -1.08
CA MET A 21 8.19 4.51 -2.16
C MET A 21 9.56 3.88 -1.92
N ALA A 22 10.14 4.04 -0.73
CA ALA A 22 11.46 3.47 -0.42
C ALA A 22 11.46 1.93 -0.49
N ALA A 23 10.34 1.30 -0.11
CA ALA A 23 10.21 -0.15 -0.21
C ALA A 23 9.91 -0.61 -1.66
N PHE A 24 9.23 0.22 -2.47
CA PHE A 24 9.05 -0.01 -3.91
C PHE A 24 10.38 -0.03 -4.66
N GLU A 25 11.38 0.77 -4.26
CA GLU A 25 12.71 0.76 -4.87
C GLU A 25 13.47 -0.56 -4.64
N LYS A 26 13.20 -1.28 -3.53
CA LYS A 26 13.83 -2.57 -3.23
C LYS A 26 13.23 -3.74 -4.01
N ASP A 27 11.90 -3.80 -4.13
CA ASP A 27 11.20 -4.82 -4.92
C ASP A 27 9.92 -4.24 -5.56
N PRO A 28 10.05 -3.61 -6.75
CA PRO A 28 8.93 -2.95 -7.39
C PRO A 28 7.84 -3.93 -7.84
N GLN A 29 8.21 -5.20 -8.10
CA GLN A 29 7.27 -6.23 -8.52
C GLN A 29 6.38 -6.66 -7.35
N PHE A 30 6.97 -6.88 -6.18
CA PHE A 30 6.24 -7.19 -4.97
C PHE A 30 5.23 -6.09 -4.63
N PHE A 31 5.63 -4.82 -4.67
CA PHE A 31 4.69 -3.72 -4.41
C PHE A 31 3.61 -3.56 -5.46
N LYS A 32 3.89 -3.87 -6.73
CA LYS A 32 2.88 -3.91 -7.79
C LYS A 32 1.81 -4.97 -7.50
N ASP A 33 2.20 -6.11 -6.95
CA ASP A 33 1.26 -7.17 -6.55
C ASP A 33 0.50 -6.81 -5.28
N ILE A 34 1.15 -6.19 -4.28
CA ILE A 34 0.48 -5.62 -3.09
C ILE A 34 -0.60 -4.61 -3.52
N ALA A 35 -0.26 -3.66 -4.40
CA ALA A 35 -1.19 -2.64 -4.86
C ALA A 35 -2.40 -3.25 -5.59
N LYS A 36 -2.19 -4.28 -6.43
CA LYS A 36 -3.28 -5.02 -7.08
C LYS A 36 -4.17 -5.73 -6.06
N GLN A 37 -3.58 -6.37 -5.05
CA GLN A 37 -4.33 -7.05 -3.99
C GLN A 37 -5.17 -6.07 -3.16
N ILE A 38 -4.60 -4.91 -2.81
CA ILE A 38 -5.32 -3.84 -2.10
C ILE A 38 -6.48 -3.34 -2.96
N GLN A 39 -6.23 -3.02 -4.24
CA GLN A 39 -7.31 -2.60 -5.15
C GLN A 39 -8.39 -3.67 -5.30
N LYS A 40 -8.03 -4.95 -5.36
CA LYS A 40 -8.99 -6.06 -5.45
C LYS A 40 -9.88 -6.11 -4.20
N LYS A 41 -9.31 -5.97 -3.01
CA LYS A 41 -10.07 -5.94 -1.74
C LYS A 41 -10.92 -4.67 -1.60
N VAL A 42 -10.40 -3.51 -2.02
CA VAL A 42 -11.19 -2.26 -2.04
C VAL A 42 -12.37 -2.37 -3.00
N LYS A 43 -12.16 -2.91 -4.21
CA LYS A 43 -13.23 -3.20 -5.17
C LYS A 43 -14.24 -4.23 -4.65
N ALA A 44 -13.81 -5.13 -3.77
CA ALA A 44 -14.69 -6.09 -3.09
C ALA A 44 -15.50 -5.47 -1.93
N GLY A 45 -15.35 -4.17 -1.68
CA GLY A 45 -16.09 -3.43 -0.64
C GLY A 45 -15.33 -3.25 0.68
N ALA A 46 -14.07 -3.69 0.77
CA ALA A 46 -13.25 -3.45 1.96
C ALA A 46 -12.78 -1.98 2.02
N ASN A 47 -12.79 -1.39 3.21
CA ASN A 47 -12.18 -0.08 3.42
C ASN A 47 -10.67 -0.12 3.10
N GLN A 48 -10.15 0.95 2.51
CA GLN A 48 -8.75 1.03 2.06
C GLN A 48 -7.74 0.72 3.18
N GLN A 49 -8.01 1.15 4.42
CA GLN A 49 -7.18 0.78 5.58
C GLN A 49 -7.22 -0.72 5.87
N ASN A 50 -8.41 -1.34 5.91
CA ASN A 50 -8.55 -2.78 6.16
C ASN A 50 -7.94 -3.62 5.03
N ALA A 51 -8.15 -3.22 3.77
CA ALA A 51 -7.55 -3.87 2.61
C ALA A 51 -6.03 -3.82 2.69
N SER A 52 -5.47 -2.65 3.01
CA SER A 52 -4.02 -2.47 3.17
C SER A 52 -3.48 -3.33 4.31
N MET A 53 -4.15 -3.34 5.47
CA MET A 53 -3.75 -4.15 6.61
C MET A 53 -3.79 -5.65 6.32
N GLN A 54 -4.86 -6.14 5.69
CA GLN A 54 -4.96 -7.55 5.30
C GLN A 54 -3.86 -7.95 4.32
N VAL A 55 -3.61 -7.15 3.28
CA VAL A 55 -2.58 -7.47 2.28
C VAL A 55 -1.19 -7.42 2.92
N MET A 56 -0.91 -6.44 3.77
CA MET A 56 0.36 -6.39 4.53
C MET A 56 0.51 -7.58 5.47
N MET A 57 -0.57 -8.08 6.10
CA MET A 57 -0.55 -9.29 6.91
C MET A 57 -0.32 -10.55 6.08
N GLU A 58 -1.04 -10.70 4.96
CA GLU A 58 -0.91 -11.81 4.01
C GLU A 58 0.50 -11.88 3.42
N ASN A 59 1.18 -10.74 3.28
CA ASN A 59 2.52 -10.64 2.71
C ASN A 59 3.58 -10.27 3.76
N ARG A 60 3.27 -10.46 5.06
CA ARG A 60 4.14 -10.04 6.18
C ARG A 60 5.51 -10.71 6.12
N GLU A 61 5.56 -11.99 5.80
CA GLU A 61 6.82 -12.74 5.74
C GLU A 61 7.75 -12.17 4.65
N LYS A 62 7.19 -11.90 3.47
CA LYS A 62 7.95 -11.30 2.37
C LYS A 62 8.34 -9.85 2.63
N LEU A 63 7.47 -9.07 3.28
CA LEU A 63 7.81 -7.74 3.79
C LEU A 63 8.95 -7.78 4.81
N GLN A 64 8.93 -8.77 5.72
CA GLN A 64 9.99 -8.96 6.70
C GLN A 64 11.32 -9.37 6.05
N GLU A 65 11.27 -10.19 5.01
CA GLU A 65 12.47 -10.55 4.22
C GLU A 65 13.07 -9.33 3.51
N LEU A 66 12.24 -8.49 2.90
CA LEU A 66 12.67 -7.25 2.21
C LEU A 66 13.16 -6.14 3.17
N MET A 67 12.75 -6.20 4.45
CA MET A 67 13.14 -5.27 5.50
C MET A 67 14.35 -5.72 6.34
N LYS A 68 14.80 -6.98 6.21
CA LYS A 68 16.11 -7.41 6.72
C LYS A 68 17.24 -6.80 5.87
#